data_AF-A0A820QKV1-F1
#
_entry.id   AF-A0A820QKV1-F1
#
_cell.length_a   1.000
_cell.length_b   1.000
_cell.length_c   1.000
_cell.angle_alpha   90.00
_cell.angle_beta   90.00
_cell.angle_gamma   90.00
#
_symmetry.space_group_name_H-M   'P 1'
#
loop_
_entity.id
_entity.type
_entity.pdbx_description
1 polymer ?
#
loop_
_entity_poly.entity_id
_entity_poly.type
_entity_poly.pdbx_seq_one_letter_code
_entity_poly.pdbx_strand_id
1 'polypeptide(L)'
;NDEFQRLNYKELKWICPSNGKCDDSNRYIYIQFKKSGTFHYYFTIDGTTYKENINGEGYFQIEPYLVLNDSNNEILEEDCITCQTVLSKCLGPLSEWLSRLEVTYHSGYNMIHLTPIQLLSNISNSSYAIKDHHKLNSIFNG
;
A
#
# COMPACT_ATOMS: atom_id res chain seq x y z
N ASN A 1 -1.70 -20.01 5.66
CA ASN A 1 -1.91 -18.60 5.31
C ASN A 1 -2.15 -18.56 3.82
N ASP A 2 -3.40 -18.41 3.40
CA ASP A 2 -3.71 -18.30 1.97
C ASP A 2 -3.26 -16.91 1.48
N GLU A 3 -2.48 -16.88 0.40
CA GLU A 3 -2.03 -15.64 -0.21
C GLU A 3 -3.18 -14.95 -0.95
N PHE A 4 -3.18 -13.61 -0.97
CA PHE A 4 -4.22 -12.88 -1.69
C PHE A 4 -4.06 -13.09 -3.20
N GLN A 5 -5.12 -13.52 -3.85
CA GLN A 5 -5.18 -13.71 -5.30
C GLN A 5 -6.29 -12.84 -5.88
N ARG A 6 -5.91 -11.80 -6.66
CA ARG A 6 -6.84 -10.77 -7.16
C ARG A 6 -8.01 -11.32 -7.99
N LEU A 7 -7.82 -12.44 -8.68
CA LEU A 7 -8.84 -13.03 -9.57
C LEU A 7 -9.59 -14.20 -8.93
N ASN A 8 -9.23 -14.59 -7.70
CA ASN A 8 -9.84 -15.68 -6.97
C ASN A 8 -10.87 -15.12 -5.98
N TYR A 9 -12.11 -15.58 -6.11
CA TYR A 9 -13.24 -15.07 -5.33
C TYR A 9 -13.72 -16.13 -4.36
N LYS A 10 -14.10 -15.67 -3.17
CA LYS A 10 -14.76 -16.49 -2.17
C LYS A 10 -16.20 -16.00 -2.02
N GLU A 11 -17.15 -16.90 -2.23
CA GLU A 11 -18.55 -16.62 -1.96
C GLU A 11 -18.75 -16.35 -0.46
N LEU A 12 -19.49 -15.29 -0.14
CA LEU A 12 -19.79 -14.88 1.22
C LEU A 12 -21.29 -15.00 1.46
N LYS A 13 -21.65 -15.50 2.65
CA LYS A 13 -23.04 -15.72 3.01
C LYS A 13 -23.62 -14.45 3.62
N TRP A 14 -24.79 -14.06 3.12
CA TRP A 14 -25.61 -13.02 3.74
C TRP A 14 -26.01 -13.41 5.16
N ILE A 15 -25.94 -12.45 6.07
CA ILE A 15 -26.36 -12.57 7.46
C ILE A 15 -27.63 -11.75 7.67
N CYS A 16 -28.60 -12.32 8.38
CA CYS A 16 -29.84 -11.66 8.77
C CYS A 16 -29.76 -11.27 10.26
N PRO A 17 -29.93 -9.98 10.63
CA PRO A 17 -29.71 -9.51 12.00
C PRO A 17 -30.81 -9.91 13.00
N SER A 18 -32.02 -10.28 12.56
CA SER A 18 -33.16 -10.56 13.44
C SER A 18 -33.60 -12.03 13.40
N ASN A 19 -34.05 -12.56 14.54
CA ASN A 19 -34.74 -13.87 14.66
C ASN A 19 -36.14 -13.89 13.98
N GLY A 20 -36.46 -12.86 13.19
CA GLY A 20 -37.73 -12.67 12.49
C GLY A 20 -37.60 -12.90 10.97
N LYS A 21 -38.62 -12.48 10.20
CA LYS A 21 -38.53 -12.49 8.73
C LYS A 21 -37.39 -11.58 8.29
N CYS A 22 -36.37 -12.16 7.67
CA CYS A 22 -35.28 -11.42 7.05
C CYS A 22 -35.83 -10.67 5.83
N ASP A 23 -36.05 -9.37 5.96
CA ASP A 23 -36.28 -8.50 4.81
C ASP A 23 -34.97 -8.22 4.08
N ASP A 24 -35.06 -7.90 2.78
CA ASP A 24 -33.87 -7.68 1.94
C ASP A 24 -33.09 -6.42 2.35
N SER A 25 -33.72 -5.48 3.08
CA SER A 25 -33.13 -4.20 3.47
C SER A 25 -32.08 -4.28 4.58
N ASN A 26 -32.08 -5.35 5.38
CA ASN A 26 -31.22 -5.46 6.57
C ASN A 26 -30.14 -6.54 6.44
N ARG A 27 -29.96 -7.14 5.26
CA ARG A 27 -28.93 -8.15 5.04
C ARG A 27 -27.55 -7.50 5.01
N TYR A 28 -26.59 -8.13 5.66
CA TYR A 28 -25.21 -7.67 5.68
C TYR A 28 -24.24 -8.84 5.55
N ILE A 29 -22.98 -8.52 5.25
CA ILE A 29 -21.87 -9.46 5.27
C ILE A 29 -20.82 -8.89 6.21
N TYR A 30 -20.32 -9.72 7.12
CA TYR A 30 -19.21 -9.35 7.98
C TYR A 30 -17.91 -9.91 7.39
N ILE A 31 -16.93 -9.03 7.15
CA ILE A 31 -15.61 -9.40 6.65
C ILE A 31 -14.56 -8.77 7.55
N GLN A 32 -13.63 -9.60 8.04
CA GLN A 32 -12.46 -9.14 8.77
C GLN A 32 -11.23 -9.22 7.87
N PHE A 33 -10.61 -8.07 7.60
CA PHE A 33 -9.38 -7.98 6.82
C PHE A 33 -8.16 -8.08 7.74
N LYS A 34 -7.19 -8.89 7.34
CA LYS A 34 -5.91 -9.06 8.05
C LYS A 34 -4.75 -8.34 7.36
N LYS A 35 -4.99 -7.77 6.18
CA LYS A 35 -4.01 -7.09 5.34
C LYS A 35 -4.65 -5.86 4.73
N SER A 36 -3.88 -4.79 4.62
CA SER A 36 -4.22 -3.63 3.80
C SER A 36 -4.14 -3.96 2.31
N GLY A 37 -4.85 -3.18 1.51
CA GLY A 37 -4.89 -3.35 0.06
C GLY A 37 -6.25 -3.00 -0.55
N THR A 38 -6.34 -3.17 -1.86
CA THR A 38 -7.57 -2.91 -2.62
C THR A 38 -8.25 -4.23 -2.96
N PHE A 39 -9.48 -4.40 -2.50
CA PHE A 39 -10.28 -5.60 -2.69
C PHE A 39 -11.47 -5.31 -3.61
N HIS A 40 -11.81 -6.29 -4.43
CA HIS A 40 -12.94 -6.25 -5.34
C HIS A 40 -14.04 -7.17 -4.84
N TYR A 41 -15.29 -6.74 -4.97
CA TYR A 41 -16.46 -7.56 -4.73
C TYR A 41 -17.45 -7.43 -5.89
N TYR A 42 -18.25 -8.46 -6.07
CA TYR A 42 -19.43 -8.42 -6.93
C TYR A 42 -20.58 -9.17 -6.25
N PHE A 43 -21.80 -8.94 -6.72
CA PHE A 43 -22.96 -9.67 -6.26
C PHE A 43 -23.88 -10.04 -7.43
N THR A 44 -24.60 -11.13 -7.24
CA THR A 44 -25.68 -11.60 -8.12
C THR A 44 -26.97 -11.66 -7.30
N ILE A 45 -28.09 -11.43 -7.97
CA ILE A 45 -29.43 -11.44 -7.37
C ILE A 45 -30.12 -12.79 -7.62
N ASP A 46 -29.71 -13.50 -8.68
CA ASP A 46 -30.23 -14.81 -9.07
C ASP A 46 -29.63 -15.98 -8.28
N GLY A 47 -28.70 -15.70 -7.35
CA GLY A 47 -28.02 -16.70 -6.52
C GLY A 47 -26.93 -17.49 -7.25
N THR A 48 -26.58 -17.11 -8.48
CA THR A 48 -25.47 -17.74 -9.22
C THR A 48 -24.13 -17.13 -8.83
N THR A 49 -23.03 -17.85 -8.98
CA THR A 49 -21.67 -17.32 -8.77
C THR A 49 -20.95 -17.06 -10.10
N TYR A 50 -21.69 -17.07 -11.21
CA TYR A 50 -21.17 -16.90 -12.55
C TYR A 50 -20.90 -15.42 -12.83
N LYS A 51 -19.71 -15.11 -13.38
CA LYS A 51 -19.30 -13.71 -13.61
C LYS A 51 -20.16 -13.02 -14.67
N GLU A 52 -20.71 -13.78 -15.61
CA GLU A 52 -21.65 -13.32 -16.62
C GLU A 52 -22.98 -12.82 -16.05
N ASN A 53 -23.32 -13.20 -14.81
CA ASN A 53 -24.56 -12.83 -14.13
C ASN A 53 -24.37 -11.75 -13.06
N ILE A 54 -23.21 -11.07 -13.05
CA ILE A 54 -22.94 -9.98 -12.11
C ILE A 54 -24.00 -8.88 -12.29
N ASN A 55 -24.74 -8.60 -11.22
CA ASN A 55 -25.71 -7.51 -11.19
C ASN A 55 -25.10 -6.19 -10.71
N GLY A 56 -23.99 -6.26 -9.98
CA GLY A 56 -23.23 -5.10 -9.55
C GLY A 56 -21.91 -5.50 -8.92
N GLU A 57 -20.96 -4.57 -8.96
CA GLU A 57 -19.61 -4.77 -8.45
C GLU A 57 -19.03 -3.47 -7.92
N GLY A 58 -17.97 -3.60 -7.12
CA GLY A 58 -17.30 -2.46 -6.53
C GLY A 58 -15.94 -2.83 -5.97
N TYR A 59 -15.23 -1.79 -5.54
CA TYR A 59 -13.94 -1.90 -4.88
C TYR A 59 -14.00 -1.16 -3.55
N PHE A 60 -13.24 -1.65 -2.59
CA PHE A 60 -12.95 -0.90 -1.37
C PHE A 60 -11.46 -1.06 -1.03
N GLN A 61 -10.94 -0.05 -0.34
CA GLN A 61 -9.56 0.00 0.09
C GLN A 61 -9.50 -0.18 1.61
N ILE A 62 -8.56 -1.00 2.05
CA ILE A 62 -8.15 -1.08 3.43
C ILE A 62 -6.79 -0.39 3.52
N GLU A 63 -6.76 0.73 4.20
CA GLU A 63 -5.56 1.54 4.42
C GLU A 63 -4.51 0.80 5.26
N PRO A 64 -3.21 1.00 4.98
CA PRO A 64 -2.14 0.44 5.80
C PRO A 64 -1.97 1.22 7.10
N TYR A 65 -1.60 0.52 8.18
CA TYR A 65 -1.05 1.20 9.35
C TYR A 65 0.44 1.47 9.14
N LEU A 66 0.84 2.73 9.26
CA LEU A 66 2.25 3.13 9.28
C LEU A 66 2.75 3.11 10.72
N VAL A 67 3.76 2.29 11.02
CA VAL A 67 4.34 2.16 12.36
C VAL A 67 5.72 2.82 12.36
N LEU A 68 5.92 3.83 13.20
CA LEU A 68 7.19 4.58 13.28
C LEU A 68 8.25 3.84 14.10
N ASN A 69 7.81 3.12 15.13
CA ASN A 69 8.69 2.40 16.03
C ASN A 69 8.03 1.11 16.51
N ASP A 70 8.61 -0.02 16.12
CA ASP A 70 8.14 -1.37 16.47
C ASP A 70 8.14 -1.64 17.99
N SER A 71 8.97 -0.93 18.77
CA SER A 71 9.06 -1.14 20.22
C SER A 71 7.87 -0.57 21.00
N ASN A 72 7.23 0.48 20.48
CA ASN A 72 6.14 1.18 21.16
C ASN A 72 4.80 1.10 20.41
N ASN A 73 4.76 0.45 19.23
CA ASN A 73 3.59 0.45 18.33
C ASN A 73 3.05 1.86 18.07
N GLU A 74 3.95 2.83 17.92
CA GLU A 74 3.57 4.20 17.58
C GLU A 74 3.05 4.22 16.13
N ILE A 75 1.75 4.41 15.98
CA ILE A 75 1.06 4.49 14.69
C ILE A 75 1.11 5.94 14.21
N LEU A 76 1.64 6.15 13.02
CA LEU A 76 1.52 7.42 12.30
C LEU A 76 0.17 7.46 11.61
N GLU A 77 -0.70 8.36 12.06
CA GLU A 77 -1.94 8.69 11.37
C GLU A 77 -1.63 9.23 9.96
N GLU A 78 -2.40 8.83 8.96
CA GLU A 78 -2.13 9.17 7.56
C GLU A 78 -2.14 10.70 7.31
N ASP A 79 -3.04 11.42 7.99
CA ASP A 79 -3.14 12.88 7.92
C ASP A 79 -1.97 13.61 8.60
N CYS A 80 -1.13 12.88 9.35
CA CYS A 80 0.03 13.42 10.05
C CYS A 80 1.34 13.21 9.28
N ILE A 81 1.31 12.68 8.05
CA ILE A 81 2.50 12.49 7.23
C ILE A 81 3.09 13.84 6.82
N THR A 82 4.36 14.05 7.17
CA THR A 82 5.19 15.15 6.71
C THR A 82 6.38 14.56 5.96
N CYS A 83 6.35 14.65 4.63
CA CYS A 83 7.31 13.97 3.77
C CYS A 83 8.29 14.94 3.11
N GLN A 84 9.59 14.65 3.21
CA GLN A 84 10.62 15.35 2.43
C GLN A 84 11.09 14.47 1.28
N THR A 85 11.04 15.01 0.06
CA THR A 85 11.63 14.35 -1.11
C THR A 85 13.12 14.71 -1.23
N VAL A 86 13.96 13.70 -1.37
CA VAL A 86 15.42 13.86 -1.52
C VAL A 86 15.88 13.20 -2.81
N LEU A 87 16.66 13.95 -3.60
CA LEU A 87 17.33 13.41 -4.79
C LEU A 87 18.46 12.49 -4.36
N SER A 88 18.23 11.18 -4.41
CA SER A 88 19.18 10.14 -3.99
C SER A 88 20.56 10.31 -4.62
N LYS A 89 20.64 10.64 -5.91
CA LYS A 89 21.91 10.91 -6.62
C LYS A 89 22.73 12.09 -6.09
N CYS A 90 22.14 12.97 -5.28
CA CYS A 90 22.81 14.11 -4.66
C CYS A 90 23.31 13.80 -3.23
N LEU A 91 22.97 12.63 -2.68
CA LEU A 91 23.38 12.22 -1.33
C LEU A 91 24.81 11.65 -1.26
N GLY A 92 25.47 11.40 -2.39
CA GLY A 92 26.82 10.83 -2.40
C GLY A 92 26.86 9.40 -1.83
N PRO A 93 28.02 8.96 -1.31
CA PRO A 93 28.21 7.61 -0.77
C PRO A 93 27.21 7.28 0.36
N LEU A 94 26.76 6.02 0.43
CA LEU A 94 25.76 5.58 1.40
C LEU A 94 26.20 5.81 2.86
N SER A 95 27.51 5.74 3.13
CA SER A 95 28.10 6.01 4.45
C SER A 95 27.83 7.42 4.98
N GLU A 96 27.56 8.39 4.11
CA GLU A 96 27.30 9.78 4.50
C GLU A 96 25.80 10.11 4.64
N TRP A 97 24.90 9.23 4.19
CA TRP A 97 23.47 9.53 4.09
C TRP A 97 22.87 9.94 5.43
N LEU A 98 23.23 9.27 6.53
CA LEU A 98 22.69 9.59 7.86
C LEU A 98 22.97 11.05 8.24
N SER A 99 24.21 11.50 8.07
CA SER A 99 24.59 12.90 8.36
C SER A 99 23.89 13.91 7.45
N ARG A 100 23.69 13.55 6.17
CA ARG A 100 23.05 14.42 5.18
C ARG A 100 21.52 14.51 5.37
N LEU A 101 20.90 13.47 5.94
CA LEU A 101 19.48 13.41 6.26
C LEU A 101 19.15 13.94 7.67
N GLU A 102 20.17 14.31 8.47
CA GLU A 102 19.96 14.83 9.82
C GLU A 102 19.12 16.12 9.82
N VAL A 103 19.30 16.98 8.81
CA VAL A 103 18.50 18.18 8.62
C VAL A 103 17.01 17.86 8.42
N THR A 104 16.69 16.76 7.74
CA THR A 104 15.31 16.30 7.53
C THR A 104 14.66 15.95 8.87
N TYR A 105 15.38 15.19 9.70
CA TYR A 105 14.93 14.78 11.02
C TYR A 105 14.72 16.00 11.94
N HIS A 106 15.72 16.88 12.06
CA HIS A 106 15.63 18.08 12.91
C HIS A 106 14.60 19.11 12.43
N SER A 107 14.20 19.04 11.15
CA SER A 107 13.11 19.86 10.60
C SER A 107 11.71 19.30 10.90
N GLY A 108 11.61 18.14 11.57
CA GLY A 108 10.35 17.55 12.00
C GLY A 108 9.64 16.70 10.95
N TYR A 109 10.30 16.35 9.85
CA TYR A 109 9.72 15.41 8.87
C TYR A 109 9.70 13.98 9.44
N ASN A 110 8.59 13.27 9.23
CA ASN A 110 8.43 11.88 9.66
C ASN A 110 8.47 10.85 8.51
N MET A 111 8.66 11.30 7.27
CA MET A 111 8.85 10.44 6.10
C MET A 111 9.90 11.02 5.15
N ILE A 112 10.74 10.15 4.60
CA ILE A 112 11.72 10.50 3.56
C ILE A 112 11.34 9.77 2.27
N HIS A 113 10.99 10.52 1.24
CA HIS A 113 10.80 9.99 -0.11
C HIS A 113 12.10 10.12 -0.89
N LEU A 114 12.78 9.00 -1.13
CA LEU A 114 13.97 8.96 -1.98
C LEU A 114 13.55 8.80 -3.45
N THR A 115 14.09 9.63 -4.34
CA THR A 115 14.05 9.30 -5.77
C THR A 115 14.75 7.96 -6.04
N PRO A 116 14.47 7.27 -7.17
CA PRO A 116 15.01 5.94 -7.43
C PRO A 116 16.52 5.83 -7.13
N ILE A 117 16.87 4.82 -6.34
CA ILE A 117 18.24 4.52 -5.90
C ILE A 117 18.96 3.53 -6.83
N GLN A 118 18.25 3.07 -7.85
CA GLN A 118 18.72 2.09 -8.81
C GLN A 118 19.76 2.69 -9.77
N LEU A 119 20.47 1.81 -10.48
CA LEU A 119 21.43 2.19 -11.51
C LEU A 119 20.74 3.01 -12.60
N LEU A 120 21.23 4.22 -12.84
CA LEU A 120 20.67 5.13 -13.83
C LEU A 120 21.32 4.96 -15.20
N SER A 121 20.62 5.43 -16.23
CA SER A 121 21.12 5.52 -17.60
C SER A 121 22.24 6.55 -17.69
N ASN A 122 23.30 6.18 -18.40
CA ASN A 122 24.44 7.05 -18.70
C ASN A 122 24.14 8.11 -19.77
N ILE A 123 22.97 8.06 -20.41
CA ILE A 123 22.61 8.99 -21.50
C ILE A 123 22.12 10.33 -20.92
N SER A 124 21.14 10.30 -20.01
CA SER A 124 20.53 11.51 -19.44
C SER A 124 20.88 11.73 -17.97
N ASN A 125 21.31 10.68 -17.26
CA ASN A 125 21.49 10.69 -15.81
C ASN A 125 20.27 11.25 -15.03
N SER A 126 19.08 11.11 -15.61
CA SER A 126 17.81 11.43 -14.94
C SER A 126 17.54 10.40 -13.83
N SER A 127 17.05 10.85 -12.67
CA SER A 127 16.69 9.97 -11.55
C SER A 127 15.59 8.96 -11.90
N TYR A 128 14.87 9.17 -13.01
CA TYR A 128 13.81 8.28 -13.48
C TYR A 128 14.21 7.46 -14.72
N ALA A 129 15.41 7.69 -15.28
CA ALA A 129 15.93 6.89 -16.37
C ALA A 129 16.71 5.70 -15.80
N ILE A 130 16.00 4.68 -15.33
CA ILE A 130 16.59 3.49 -14.70
C ILE A 130 17.17 2.56 -15.78
N LYS A 131 18.45 2.19 -15.62
CA LYS A 131 19.16 1.23 -16.48
C LYS A 131 19.00 -0.20 -16.00
N ASP A 132 19.00 -0.42 -14.68
CA ASP A 132 18.86 -1.75 -14.07
C ASP A 132 18.12 -1.62 -12.74
N HIS A 133 16.90 -2.16 -12.67
CA HIS A 133 16.03 -2.06 -11.48
C HIS A 133 16.54 -2.90 -10.29
N HIS A 134 17.45 -3.85 -10.53
CA HIS A 134 17.97 -4.78 -9.52
C HIS A 134 19.36 -4.41 -9.02
N LYS A 135 19.93 -3.28 -9.47
CA LYS A 135 21.24 -2.79 -9.04
C LYS A 135 21.12 -1.40 -8.47
N LEU A 136 21.80 -1.15 -7.35
CA LEU A 136 21.98 0.20 -6.81
C LEU A 136 22.91 1.02 -7.71
N ASN A 137 22.73 2.34 -7.68
CA ASN A 137 23.63 3.26 -8.36
C ASN A 137 25.05 3.19 -7.74
N SER A 138 26.07 3.06 -8.58
CA SER A 138 27.46 2.92 -8.13
C SER A 138 27.98 4.16 -7.39
N ILE A 139 27.35 5.33 -7.54
CA ILE A 139 27.68 6.53 -6.77
C ILE A 139 27.56 6.33 -5.25
N PHE A 140 26.81 5.33 -4.80
CA PHE A 140 26.61 5.04 -3.39
C PHE A 140 27.71 4.17 -2.77
N ASN A 141 28.62 3.60 -3.57
CA ASN A 141 29.58 2.61 -3.08
C ASN A 141 30.81 3.21 -2.38
N GLY A 142 31.12 4.50 -2.56
CA GLY A 142 32.29 5.16 -1.96
C GLY A 142 33.62 4.72 -2.57
#